data_AF-A0A661X2U5-F1
#
_entry.id   AF-A0A661X2U5-F1
#
_cell.length_a   1.000
_cell.length_b   1.000
_cell.length_c   1.000
_cell.angle_alpha   90.00
_cell.angle_beta   90.00
_cell.angle_gamma   90.00
#
_symmetry.space_group_name_H-M   'P 1'
#
loop_
_entity.id
_entity.type
_entity.pdbx_description
1 polymer ?
#
loop_
_entity_poly.entity_id
_entity_poly.type
_entity_poly.pdbx_seq_one_letter_code
_entity_poly.pdbx_strand_id
1 'polypeptide(L)'
;MWQAWVNFVLGLWLLISGFIPSLNANINYIIVGIIVAIMGFWTYKQWQGIVNGILGLWILISGFIAGLMVNWNLIIVGILIAIFGIWQALTKPQAAE
;
A
#
# COMPACT_ATOMS: atom_id res chain seq x y z
N MET A 1 11.19 10.09 -0.75
CA MET A 1 10.58 10.56 0.52
C MET A 1 9.08 10.83 0.35
N TRP A 2 8.67 11.64 -0.62
CA TRP A 2 7.23 11.87 -0.86
C TRP A 2 6.47 10.60 -1.29
N GLN A 3 7.13 9.67 -1.99
CA GLN A 3 6.55 8.36 -2.37
C GLN A 3 6.16 7.53 -1.14
N ALA A 4 7.01 7.55 -0.10
CA ALA A 4 6.76 6.86 1.16
C ALA A 4 5.56 7.47 1.91
N TRP A 5 5.43 8.80 1.87
CA TRP A 5 4.25 9.50 2.40
C TRP A 5 2.97 9.18 1.63
N VAL A 6 3.03 9.05 0.30
CA VAL A 6 1.88 8.60 -0.51
C VAL A 6 1.46 7.20 -0.09
N ASN A 7 2.42 6.27 0.04
CA ASN A 7 2.13 4.92 0.53
C ASN A 7 1.53 4.95 1.94
N PHE A 8 2.07 5.76 2.86
CA PHE A 8 1.51 5.90 4.20
C PHE A 8 0.04 6.35 4.18
N VAL A 9 -0.27 7.41 3.44
CA VAL A 9 -1.65 7.94 3.33
C VAL A 9 -2.59 6.92 2.69
N LEU A 10 -2.15 6.22 1.64
CA LEU A 10 -2.94 5.18 1.00
C LEU A 10 -3.13 3.95 1.90
N GLY A 11 -2.14 3.59 2.71
CA GLY A 11 -2.27 2.55 3.72
C GLY A 11 -3.32 2.89 4.77
N LEU A 12 -3.31 4.13 5.27
CA LEU A 12 -4.36 4.62 6.19
C LEU A 12 -5.74 4.63 5.52
N TRP A 13 -5.81 5.05 4.26
CA TRP A 13 -7.06 5.04 3.51
C TRP A 13 -7.61 3.62 3.31
N LEU A 14 -6.77 2.64 2.97
CA LEU A 14 -7.16 1.22 2.86
C LEU A 14 -7.65 0.68 4.20
N LEU A 15 -6.94 1.01 5.29
CA LEU A 15 -7.34 0.62 6.64
C LEU A 15 -8.74 1.13 6.99
N ILE A 16 -8.99 2.44 6.79
CA ILE A 16 -10.30 3.05 7.03
C ILE A 16 -11.36 2.42 6.12
N SER A 17 -11.03 2.16 4.85
CA SER A 17 -11.94 1.54 3.90
C SER A 17 -12.32 0.11 4.31
N GLY A 18 -11.43 -0.63 4.96
CA GLY A 18 -11.73 -1.94 5.52
C GLY A 18 -12.83 -1.93 6.60
N PHE A 19 -13.00 -0.81 7.32
CA PHE A 19 -14.07 -0.65 8.32
C PHE A 19 -15.38 -0.09 7.75
N ILE A 20 -15.34 0.48 6.55
CA ILE A 20 -16.48 1.13 5.91
C ILE A 20 -16.83 0.37 4.62
N PRO A 21 -17.79 -0.58 4.66
CA PRO A 21 -18.12 -1.42 3.50
C PRO A 21 -18.49 -0.64 2.23
N SER A 22 -19.09 0.55 2.35
CA SER A 22 -19.43 1.40 1.20
C SER A 22 -18.22 1.91 0.43
N LEU A 23 -17.01 1.87 1.00
CA LEU A 23 -15.75 2.26 0.34
C LEU A 23 -15.05 1.08 -0.35
N ASN A 24 -15.56 -0.15 -0.22
CA ASN A 24 -14.97 -1.38 -0.80
C ASN A 24 -15.34 -1.58 -2.28
N ALA A 25 -15.23 -0.54 -3.08
CA ALA A 25 -15.45 -0.66 -4.52
C ALA A 25 -14.25 -1.35 -5.20
N ASN A 26 -14.53 -2.26 -6.13
CA ASN A 26 -13.53 -2.97 -6.93
C ASN A 26 -12.46 -2.04 -7.51
N ILE A 27 -12.91 -0.94 -8.12
CA ILE A 27 -12.04 0.05 -8.75
C ILE A 27 -11.05 0.68 -7.76
N ASN A 28 -11.40 0.77 -6.47
CA ASN A 28 -10.52 1.32 -5.45
C ASN A 28 -9.34 0.40 -5.17
N TYR A 29 -9.57 -0.92 -5.15
CA TYR A 29 -8.48 -1.91 -5.01
C TYR A 29 -7.51 -1.77 -6.19
N ILE A 30 -8.03 -1.66 -7.40
CA ILE A 30 -7.20 -1.54 -8.62
C ILE A 30 -6.38 -0.25 -8.59
N ILE A 31 -7.03 0.90 -8.39
CA ILE A 31 -6.35 2.21 -8.41
C ILE A 31 -5.31 2.29 -7.29
N VAL A 32 -5.69 1.98 -6.05
CA VAL A 32 -4.77 2.08 -4.91
C VAL A 32 -3.65 1.06 -5.03
N GLY A 33 -3.95 -0.17 -5.46
CA GLY A 33 -2.95 -1.21 -5.70
C GLY A 33 -1.89 -0.78 -6.71
N ILE A 34 -2.29 -0.18 -7.83
CA ILE A 34 -1.37 0.36 -8.85
C ILE A 34 -0.49 1.47 -8.26
N ILE A 35 -1.08 2.45 -7.57
CA ILE A 35 -0.32 3.58 -7.03
C ILE A 35 0.69 3.08 -5.99
N VAL A 36 0.26 2.23 -5.06
CA VAL A 36 1.15 1.68 -4.02
C VAL A 36 2.26 0.84 -4.65
N ALA A 37 1.96 0.03 -5.66
CA ALA A 37 2.96 -0.77 -6.36
C ALA A 37 4.03 0.12 -7.01
N ILE A 38 3.61 1.14 -7.77
CA ILE A 38 4.52 2.07 -8.44
C ILE A 38 5.37 2.83 -7.42
N MET A 39 4.75 3.40 -6.39
CA MET A 39 5.47 4.18 -5.37
C MET A 39 6.44 3.30 -4.58
N GLY A 40 6.04 2.08 -4.23
CA GLY A 40 6.88 1.09 -3.56
C GLY A 40 8.11 0.72 -4.39
N PHE A 41 7.92 0.26 -5.62
CA PHE A 41 9.03 -0.14 -6.49
C PHE A 41 9.91 1.02 -6.95
N TRP A 42 9.41 2.25 -7.01
CA TRP A 42 10.27 3.42 -7.22
C TRP A 42 11.32 3.55 -6.11
N THR A 43 10.95 3.19 -4.89
CA THR A 43 11.83 3.24 -3.72
C THR A 43 12.56 1.93 -3.43
N TYR A 44 12.77 1.07 -4.44
CA TYR A 44 13.36 -0.27 -4.31
C TYR A 44 14.70 -0.35 -3.55
N LYS A 45 15.48 0.75 -3.52
CA LYS A 45 16.73 0.82 -2.75
C LYS A 45 16.52 0.64 -1.25
N GLN A 46 15.30 0.82 -0.76
CA GLN A 46 14.89 0.56 0.61
C GLN A 46 13.96 -0.66 0.61
N TRP A 47 14.24 -1.63 1.46
CA TRP A 47 13.49 -2.89 1.50
C TRP A 47 12.00 -2.67 1.83
N GLN A 48 11.65 -1.63 2.61
CA GLN A 48 10.27 -1.24 2.89
C GLN A 48 9.52 -0.86 1.61
N GLY A 49 10.21 -0.25 0.65
CA GLY A 49 9.67 0.09 -0.66
C GLY A 49 9.30 -1.14 -1.47
N ILE A 50 10.19 -2.14 -1.49
CA ILE A 50 9.93 -3.43 -2.15
C ILE A 50 8.71 -4.12 -1.51
N VAL A 51 8.64 -4.17 -0.18
CA VAL A 51 7.51 -4.77 0.54
C VAL A 51 6.21 -4.05 0.21
N ASN A 52 6.19 -2.71 0.25
CA ASN A 52 5.04 -1.92 -0.17
C ASN A 52 4.67 -2.17 -1.64
N GLY A 53 5.66 -2.29 -2.52
CA GLY A 53 5.45 -2.62 -3.92
C GLY A 53 4.70 -3.93 -4.11
N ILE A 54 5.12 -4.97 -3.40
CA ILE A 54 4.48 -6.31 -3.41
C ILE A 54 3.07 -6.24 -2.80
N LEU A 55 2.87 -5.53 -1.70
CA LEU A 55 1.55 -5.34 -1.09
C LEU A 55 0.59 -4.58 -2.02
N GLY A 56 1.10 -3.62 -2.79
CA GLY A 56 0.34 -2.94 -3.85
C GLY A 56 -0.10 -3.89 -4.95
N LEU A 57 0.79 -4.77 -5.43
CA LEU A 57 0.44 -5.81 -6.40
C LEU A 57 -0.59 -6.79 -5.84
N TRP A 58 -0.49 -7.16 -4.56
CA TRP A 58 -1.47 -8.02 -3.90
C TRP A 58 -2.86 -7.37 -3.88
N ILE A 59 -2.96 -6.09 -3.52
CA ILE A 59 -4.24 -5.35 -3.53
C ILE A 59 -4.78 -5.20 -4.96
N LEU A 60 -3.92 -4.93 -5.93
CA LEU A 60 -4.30 -4.89 -7.35
C LEU A 60 -4.94 -6.21 -7.79
N ILE A 61 -4.28 -7.35 -7.51
CA ILE A 61 -4.78 -8.68 -7.85
C ILE A 61 -6.09 -8.97 -7.10
N SER A 62 -6.19 -8.55 -5.84
CA SER A 62 -7.42 -8.69 -5.04
C SER A 62 -8.60 -7.97 -5.67
N GLY A 63 -8.36 -6.86 -6.38
CA GLY A 63 -9.37 -6.18 -7.18
C GLY A 63 -9.92 -7.00 -8.35
N PHE A 64 -9.22 -8.03 -8.85
CA PHE A 64 -9.74 -8.87 -9.94
C PHE A 64 -10.40 -10.16 -9.46
N ILE A 65 -10.23 -10.53 -8.18
CA ILE A 65 -10.69 -11.80 -7.62
C ILE A 65 -11.71 -11.52 -6.53
N ALA A 66 -13.00 -11.72 -6.83
CA ALA A 66 -14.10 -11.42 -5.91
C ALA A 66 -13.95 -12.06 -4.52
N GLY A 67 -13.40 -13.29 -4.45
CA GLY A 67 -13.14 -13.98 -3.18
C GLY A 67 -12.06 -13.34 -2.29
N LEU A 68 -11.24 -12.43 -2.83
CA LEU A 68 -10.20 -11.70 -2.09
C LEU A 68 -10.64 -10.29 -1.68
N MET A 69 -11.82 -9.84 -2.13
CA MET A 69 -12.40 -8.53 -1.79
C MET A 69 -13.10 -8.58 -0.42
N VAL A 70 -12.35 -8.95 0.60
CA VAL A 70 -12.80 -9.07 1.99
C VAL A 70 -12.24 -7.94 2.83
N ASN A 71 -13.06 -7.39 3.72
CA ASN A 71 -12.69 -6.26 4.60
C ASN A 71 -11.35 -6.47 5.33
N TRP A 72 -11.12 -7.69 5.84
CA TRP A 72 -9.87 -8.05 6.52
C TRP A 72 -8.63 -7.92 5.64
N ASN A 73 -8.75 -8.15 4.33
CA ASN A 73 -7.65 -7.97 3.39
C ASN A 73 -7.23 -6.49 3.34
N LEU A 74 -8.18 -5.56 3.26
CA LEU A 74 -7.89 -4.13 3.32
C LEU A 74 -7.31 -3.68 4.65
N ILE A 75 -7.84 -4.18 5.76
CA ILE A 75 -7.38 -3.80 7.10
C ILE A 75 -5.92 -4.22 7.29
N ILE A 76 -5.61 -5.50 7.05
CA ILE A 76 -4.27 -6.05 7.29
C ILE A 76 -3.26 -5.39 6.33
N VAL A 77 -3.57 -5.35 5.04
CA VAL A 77 -2.64 -4.81 4.05
C VAL A 77 -2.52 -3.28 4.20
N GLY A 78 -3.59 -2.57 4.53
CA GLY A 78 -3.57 -1.15 4.84
C GLY A 78 -2.67 -0.81 6.03
N ILE A 79 -2.74 -1.58 7.12
CA ILE A 79 -1.85 -1.44 8.28
C ILE A 79 -0.39 -1.65 7.86
N LEU A 80 -0.09 -2.71 7.13
CA LEU A 80 1.27 -3.01 6.69
C LEU A 80 1.83 -1.89 5.80
N ILE A 81 1.06 -1.45 4.80
CA ILE A 81 1.45 -0.36 3.91
C ILE A 81 1.69 0.93 4.69
N ALA A 82 0.83 1.25 5.67
CA ALA A 82 0.99 2.43 6.51
C ALA A 82 2.29 2.35 7.35
N ILE A 83 2.50 1.24 8.06
CA ILE A 83 3.69 1.04 8.90
C ILE A 83 4.98 1.13 8.07
N PHE A 84 5.04 0.42 6.94
CA PHE A 84 6.23 0.46 6.09
C PHE A 84 6.39 1.80 5.37
N GLY A 85 5.30 2.47 5.00
CA GLY A 85 5.31 3.81 4.43
C GLY A 85 5.90 4.85 5.39
N ILE A 86 5.42 4.90 6.64
CA ILE A 86 5.95 5.85 7.63
C ILE A 86 7.38 5.50 8.05
N TRP A 87 7.70 4.22 8.24
CA TRP A 87 9.06 3.79 8.54
C TRP A 87 10.02 4.22 7.43
N GLN A 88 9.65 3.95 6.18
CA GLN A 88 10.44 4.36 5.03
C GLN A 88 10.61 5.88 4.96
N ALA A 89 9.54 6.65 5.20
CA ALA A 89 9.58 8.11 5.15
C ALA A 89 10.52 8.71 6.20
N LEU A 90 10.62 8.07 7.36
CA LEU A 90 11.46 8.50 8.49
C LEU A 90 12.90 7.95 8.43
N THR A 91 13.16 6.94 7.59
CA THR A 91 14.51 6.39 7.43
C THR A 91 15.36 7.37 6.63
N LYS A 92 16.51 7.78 7.18
CA LYS A 92 17.45 8.67 6.48
C LYS A 92 17.85 8.02 5.14
N PRO A 93 18.01 8.80 4.06
CA PRO A 93 18.52 8.27 2.80
C PRO A 93 19.82 7.54 3.07
N GLN A 94 19.89 6.26 2.70
CA GLN A 94 21.15 5.53 2.76
C GLN A 94 22.12 6.29 1.87
N ALA A 95 23.20 6.81 2.47
CA ALA A 95 24.20 7.56 1.73
C ALA A 95 24.62 6.71 0.54
N ALA A 96 24.55 7.28 -0.66
CA ALA A 96 25.08 6.62 -1.84
C ALA A 96 26.61 6.57 -1.63
N GLU A 97 27.12 5.40 -1.27
CA GLU A 97 28.53 5.07 -1.39
C GLU A 97 28.92 4.97 -2.88
#